data_AF-A0A920INH6-F1
#
_entry.id   AF-A0A920INH6-F1
#
_cell.length_a   1.000
_cell.length_b   1.000
_cell.length_c   1.000
_cell.angle_alpha   90.00
_cell.angle_beta   90.00
_cell.angle_gamma   90.00
#
_symmetry.space_group_name_H-M   'P 1'
#
loop_
_entity.id
_entity.type
_entity.pdbx_description
1 polymer ?
#
loop_
_entity_poly.entity_id
_entity_poly.type
_entity_poly.pdbx_seq_one_letter_code
_entity_poly.pdbx_strand_id
1 'polypeptide(L)'
;MKKIFTFIVFFITSISSLYSTDKPNNVKYEIEYEHDPMRPYLSSDKLALDTELKYAKCIRLQMGGYWDEIAKLYLIIANRGHPTAQLHLGKQYVHGNGVEEDYVEAYKWFSLSETSIGKHFIKIISEDMSNEQIKEAKNLVKNFKPVYE
;
A
#
# COMPACT_ATOMS: atom_id res chain seq x y z
N MET A 1 57.97 16.40 49.08
CA MET A 1 57.37 15.84 50.32
C MET A 1 56.01 15.25 49.97
N LYS A 2 55.82 13.96 50.33
CA LYS A 2 54.57 13.17 50.50
C LYS A 2 53.50 13.22 49.37
N LYS A 3 53.28 12.17 48.56
CA LYS A 3 52.54 10.89 48.82
C LYS A 3 51.05 11.17 49.12
N ILE A 4 50.02 10.64 48.44
CA ILE A 4 49.68 9.22 48.14
C ILE A 4 48.40 9.14 47.25
N PHE A 5 48.40 8.16 46.34
CA PHE A 5 47.34 7.22 45.85
C PHE A 5 45.85 7.54 46.11
N THR A 6 44.90 7.21 45.21
CA THR A 6 44.35 5.85 45.09
C THR A 6 43.55 5.66 43.78
N PHE A 7 43.79 4.50 43.15
CA PHE A 7 43.08 3.87 42.02
C PHE A 7 41.60 3.64 42.33
N ILE A 8 40.74 3.48 41.32
CA ILE A 8 39.76 2.37 41.22
C ILE A 8 39.00 2.50 39.89
N VAL A 9 39.23 1.51 39.03
CA VAL A 9 38.36 1.11 37.92
C VAL A 9 37.23 0.28 38.54
N PHE A 10 35.96 0.63 38.32
CA PHE A 10 34.83 -0.26 38.61
C PHE A 10 34.07 -0.62 37.33
N PHE A 11 33.83 -1.92 37.23
CA PHE A 11 33.13 -2.66 36.20
C PHE A 11 31.68 -2.21 36.00
N ILE A 12 31.24 -2.39 34.75
CA ILE A 12 29.87 -2.49 34.25
C ILE A 12 29.00 -3.32 35.21
N THR A 13 27.86 -2.80 35.67
CA THR A 13 26.61 -3.57 35.84
C THR A 13 25.38 -2.65 35.84
N SER A 14 24.30 -3.17 35.24
CA SER A 14 22.89 -2.84 35.50
C SER A 14 22.23 -1.68 34.75
N ILE A 15 21.65 -2.03 33.61
CA ILE A 15 20.50 -1.38 32.98
C ILE A 15 19.33 -1.37 33.97
N SER A 16 18.86 -0.19 34.37
CA SER A 16 17.44 0.05 34.72
C SER A 16 17.23 1.51 35.12
N SER A 17 16.84 2.33 34.14
CA SER A 17 15.92 3.47 34.27
C SER A 17 16.00 4.32 33.00
N LEU A 18 15.59 3.74 31.86
CA LEU A 18 15.00 4.55 30.80
C LEU A 18 13.68 5.13 31.33
N TYR A 19 13.32 6.31 30.84
CA TYR A 19 12.22 7.19 31.25
C TYR A 19 12.58 8.25 32.29
N SER A 20 13.22 9.32 31.82
CA SER A 20 12.91 10.66 32.30
C SER A 20 12.81 11.62 31.11
N THR A 21 11.84 12.51 31.25
CA THR A 21 11.23 13.46 30.32
C THR A 21 12.19 14.49 29.76
N ASP A 22 11.95 14.93 28.52
CA ASP A 22 11.86 16.35 28.13
C ASP A 22 11.86 16.50 26.60
N LYS A 23 10.68 16.70 26.00
CA LYS A 23 10.56 17.39 24.71
C LYS A 23 9.41 18.42 24.78
N PRO A 24 9.62 19.64 24.28
CA PRO A 24 8.65 20.73 24.42
C PRO A 24 7.38 20.45 23.62
N ASN A 25 6.25 20.53 24.31
CA ASN A 25 4.88 20.26 23.83
C ASN A 25 4.31 21.31 22.86
N ASN A 26 5.11 21.96 22.01
CA ASN A 26 4.57 23.02 21.14
C ASN A 26 5.27 23.19 19.79
N VAL A 27 5.69 22.09 19.16
CA VAL A 27 5.87 22.10 17.70
C VAL A 27 4.61 21.50 17.09
N LYS A 28 3.70 22.38 16.67
CA LYS A 28 2.64 22.00 15.75
C LYS A 28 3.33 21.74 14.41
N TYR A 29 3.70 20.49 14.17
CA TYR A 29 4.13 20.07 12.85
C TYR A 29 2.89 20.16 11.96
N GLU A 30 2.71 21.28 11.25
CA GLU A 30 1.81 21.31 10.10
C GLU A 30 2.46 20.47 9.01
N ILE A 31 2.21 19.17 9.10
CA ILE A 31 2.54 18.24 8.04
C ILE A 31 1.30 18.25 7.15
N GLU A 32 1.40 18.92 6.00
CA GLU A 32 0.52 18.64 4.87
C GLU A 32 0.82 17.20 4.44
N TYR A 33 0.00 16.27 4.92
CA TYR A 33 0.07 14.88 4.50
C TYR A 33 -0.66 14.77 3.16
N GLU A 34 0.09 14.72 2.06
CA GLU A 34 -0.43 14.19 0.79
C GLU A 34 -1.01 12.80 1.09
N HIS A 35 -2.30 12.62 0.81
CA HIS A 35 -3.11 11.45 1.18
C HIS A 35 -2.42 10.11 0.87
N ASP A 36 -1.83 9.47 1.88
CA ASP A 36 -1.25 8.13 1.77
C ASP A 36 -2.32 7.07 2.13
N PRO A 37 -2.87 6.33 1.15
CA PRO A 37 -3.94 5.37 1.36
C PRO A 37 -3.50 4.14 2.17
N MET A 38 -2.21 3.98 2.50
CA MET A 38 -1.65 2.83 3.24
C MET A 38 -1.43 3.07 4.75
N ARG A 39 -1.85 4.22 5.31
CA ARG A 39 -1.59 4.55 6.74
C ARG A 39 -2.86 4.80 7.59
N PRO A 40 -3.70 3.76 7.85
CA PRO A 40 -4.93 3.92 8.64
C PRO A 40 -4.74 4.30 10.11
N TYR A 41 -3.63 3.90 10.74
CA TYR A 41 -3.46 4.01 12.19
C TYR A 41 -2.94 5.37 12.68
N LEU A 42 -2.68 6.32 11.76
CA LEU A 42 -2.01 7.58 12.08
C LEU A 42 -2.69 8.83 11.50
N SER A 43 -3.79 8.71 10.77
CA SER A 43 -4.45 9.85 10.13
C SER A 43 -5.88 9.99 10.63
N SER A 44 -6.30 11.21 10.96
CA SER A 44 -7.71 11.59 11.09
C SER A 44 -8.43 11.59 9.73
N ASP A 45 -7.90 10.87 8.74
CA ASP A 45 -8.34 10.87 7.36
C ASP A 45 -9.45 9.84 7.15
N LYS A 46 -10.66 10.35 6.90
CA LYS A 46 -11.84 9.53 6.63
C LYS A 46 -11.67 8.67 5.38
N LEU A 47 -10.88 9.12 4.41
CA LEU A 47 -10.66 8.43 3.15
C LEU A 47 -9.80 7.17 3.32
N ALA A 48 -8.71 7.29 4.09
CA ALA A 48 -7.85 6.15 4.42
C ALA A 48 -8.63 5.09 5.21
N LEU A 49 -9.41 5.52 6.22
CA LEU A 49 -10.27 4.61 6.98
C LEU A 49 -11.31 3.91 6.09
N ASP A 50 -11.99 4.66 5.23
CA ASP A 50 -12.98 4.10 4.30
C ASP A 50 -12.36 3.09 3.32
N THR A 51 -11.15 3.38 2.83
CA THR A 51 -10.39 2.49 1.94
C THR A 51 -10.10 1.15 2.61
N GLU A 52 -9.64 1.18 3.86
CA GLU A 52 -9.30 -0.02 4.63
C GLU A 52 -10.54 -0.81 5.04
N LEU A 53 -11.63 -0.14 5.42
CA LEU A 53 -12.91 -0.81 5.69
C LEU A 53 -13.45 -1.53 4.44
N LYS A 54 -13.37 -0.89 3.27
CA LYS A 54 -13.72 -1.54 2.00
C LYS A 54 -12.79 -2.72 1.69
N TYR A 55 -11.49 -2.58 1.94
CA TYR A 55 -10.52 -3.66 1.72
C TYR A 55 -10.77 -4.86 2.64
N ALA A 56 -11.04 -4.62 3.92
CA ALA A 56 -11.44 -5.65 4.89
C ALA A 56 -12.75 -6.34 4.47
N LYS A 57 -13.70 -5.58 3.92
CA LYS A 57 -14.94 -6.14 3.35
C LYS A 57 -14.63 -7.10 2.19
N CYS A 58 -13.71 -6.76 1.30
CA CYS A 58 -13.28 -7.66 0.21
C CYS A 58 -12.77 -8.99 0.76
N ILE A 59 -11.86 -8.96 1.75
CA ILE A 59 -11.28 -10.18 2.36
C ILE A 59 -12.40 -11.09 2.91
N ARG A 60 -13.37 -10.50 3.62
CA ARG A 60 -14.51 -11.25 4.16
C ARG A 60 -15.38 -11.86 3.06
N LEU A 61 -15.67 -11.09 2.01
CA LEU A 61 -16.51 -11.54 0.89
C LEU A 61 -15.82 -12.64 0.05
N GLN A 62 -14.50 -12.67 0.02
CA GLN A 62 -13.73 -13.62 -0.76
C GLN A 62 -14.00 -15.08 -0.36
N MET A 63 -14.27 -15.33 0.93
CA MET A 63 -14.65 -16.67 1.41
C MET A 63 -16.03 -17.11 0.89
N GLY A 64 -16.90 -16.17 0.53
CA GLY A 64 -18.25 -16.44 0.02
C GLY A 64 -18.37 -16.40 -1.50
N GLY A 65 -17.29 -16.09 -2.24
CA GLY A 65 -17.31 -16.05 -3.70
C GLY A 65 -18.13 -14.91 -4.31
N TYR A 66 -18.33 -13.80 -3.59
CA TYR A 66 -19.08 -12.63 -4.07
C TYR A 66 -18.23 -11.75 -5.01
N TRP A 67 -17.78 -12.32 -6.12
CA TRP A 67 -16.79 -11.70 -7.01
C TRP A 67 -17.24 -10.38 -7.62
N ASP A 68 -18.51 -10.25 -8.00
CA ASP A 68 -19.07 -9.00 -8.56
C ASP A 68 -18.94 -7.82 -7.59
N GLU A 69 -19.21 -8.05 -6.30
CA GLU A 69 -19.11 -7.03 -5.27
C GLU A 69 -17.65 -6.72 -4.93
N ILE A 70 -16.82 -7.76 -4.86
CA ILE A 70 -15.38 -7.63 -4.61
C ILE A 70 -14.72 -6.80 -5.70
N ALA A 71 -15.03 -7.06 -6.97
CA ALA A 71 -14.45 -6.31 -8.09
C ALA A 71 -14.84 -4.83 -8.05
N LYS A 72 -16.10 -4.51 -7.71
CA LYS A 72 -16.55 -3.12 -7.51
C LYS A 72 -15.79 -2.43 -6.38
N LEU A 73 -15.60 -3.11 -5.25
CA LEU A 73 -14.86 -2.55 -4.12
C LEU A 73 -13.37 -2.37 -4.45
N TYR A 74 -12.75 -3.36 -5.10
CA TYR A 74 -11.37 -3.24 -5.55
C TYR A 74 -11.19 -2.13 -6.58
N LEU A 75 -12.15 -1.89 -7.48
CA LEU A 75 -12.10 -0.76 -8.40
C LEU A 75 -12.03 0.58 -7.66
N ILE A 76 -12.87 0.77 -6.64
CA ILE A 76 -12.86 2.00 -5.82
C ILE A 76 -11.50 2.16 -5.13
N ILE A 77 -11.00 1.10 -4.49
CA ILE A 77 -9.75 1.15 -3.72
C ILE A 77 -8.53 1.30 -4.64
N ALA A 78 -8.52 0.62 -5.79
CA ALA A 78 -7.46 0.70 -6.79
C ALA A 78 -7.37 2.08 -7.44
N ASN A 79 -8.52 2.72 -7.68
CA ASN A 79 -8.59 4.10 -8.15
C ASN A 79 -7.99 5.10 -7.14
N ARG A 80 -7.97 4.80 -5.84
CA ARG A 80 -7.29 5.62 -4.83
C ARG A 80 -5.77 5.43 -4.79
N GLY A 81 -5.22 4.61 -5.69
CA GLY A 81 -3.78 4.34 -5.75
C GLY A 81 -3.30 3.21 -4.84
N HIS A 82 -4.21 2.42 -4.24
CA HIS A 82 -3.82 1.39 -3.29
C HIS A 82 -3.14 0.18 -4.00
N PRO A 83 -1.82 -0.05 -3.80
CA PRO A 83 -1.06 -1.01 -4.62
C PRO A 83 -1.61 -2.44 -4.59
N THR A 84 -2.01 -2.92 -3.41
CA THR A 84 -2.52 -4.28 -3.24
C THR A 84 -3.89 -4.48 -3.91
N ALA A 85 -4.74 -3.45 -3.95
CA ALA A 85 -6.05 -3.56 -4.60
C ALA A 85 -5.89 -3.48 -6.12
N GLN A 86 -4.97 -2.67 -6.62
CA GLN A 86 -4.60 -2.67 -8.04
C GLN A 86 -4.09 -4.06 -8.47
N LEU A 87 -3.23 -4.70 -7.66
CA LEU A 87 -2.80 -6.07 -7.93
C LEU A 87 -3.97 -7.07 -7.94
N HIS A 88 -4.89 -7.00 -6.98
CA HIS A 88 -6.05 -7.91 -6.94
C HIS A 88 -7.03 -7.67 -8.08
N LEU A 89 -7.28 -6.41 -8.43
CA LEU A 89 -8.14 -6.03 -9.54
C LEU A 89 -7.58 -6.52 -10.87
N GLY A 90 -6.27 -6.38 -11.08
CA GLY A 90 -5.61 -6.98 -12.25
C GLY A 90 -5.85 -8.49 -12.33
N LYS A 91 -5.79 -9.22 -11.20
CA LYS A 91 -6.13 -10.65 -11.18
C LYS A 91 -7.61 -10.92 -11.50
N GLN A 92 -8.53 -10.06 -11.08
CA GLN A 92 -9.96 -10.22 -11.41
C GLN A 92 -10.16 -10.14 -12.93
N TYR A 93 -9.55 -9.17 -13.59
CA TYR A 93 -9.58 -9.02 -15.04
C TYR A 93 -8.91 -10.16 -15.81
N VAL A 94 -7.88 -10.81 -15.25
CA VAL A 94 -7.28 -12.01 -15.88
C VAL A 94 -8.23 -13.21 -15.87
N HIS A 95 -9.03 -13.37 -14.82
CA HIS A 95 -9.85 -14.58 -14.63
C HIS A 95 -11.35 -14.37 -14.90
N GLY A 96 -11.76 -13.15 -15.26
CA GLY A 96 -13.18 -12.80 -15.39
C GLY A 96 -13.97 -12.91 -14.08
N ASN A 97 -13.32 -12.70 -12.92
CA ASN A 97 -14.00 -12.82 -11.62
C ASN A 97 -14.74 -11.53 -11.28
N GLY A 98 -16.05 -11.52 -11.48
CA GLY A 98 -16.89 -10.36 -11.17
C GLY A 98 -16.74 -9.17 -12.11
N VAL A 99 -15.92 -9.33 -13.15
CA VAL A 99 -15.71 -8.44 -14.29
C VAL A 99 -15.54 -9.30 -15.53
N GLU A 100 -15.73 -8.73 -16.71
CA GLU A 100 -15.36 -9.41 -17.96
C GLU A 100 -13.82 -9.56 -18.03
N GLU A 101 -13.36 -10.63 -18.66
CA GLU A 101 -11.93 -10.85 -18.87
C GLU A 101 -11.36 -9.77 -19.80
N ASP A 102 -10.32 -9.08 -19.34
CA ASP A 102 -9.69 -7.99 -20.09
C ASP A 102 -8.20 -7.86 -19.73
N TYR A 103 -7.33 -8.34 -20.63
CA TYR A 103 -5.89 -8.27 -20.42
C TYR A 103 -5.32 -6.86 -20.53
N VAL A 104 -5.99 -5.93 -21.22
CA VAL A 104 -5.58 -4.53 -21.31
C VAL A 104 -5.77 -3.84 -19.97
N GLU A 105 -6.93 -4.01 -19.35
CA GLU A 105 -7.19 -3.52 -17.98
C GLU A 105 -6.32 -4.26 -16.94
N ALA A 106 -6.14 -5.58 -17.07
CA ALA A 106 -5.26 -6.33 -16.18
C ALA A 106 -3.81 -5.78 -16.20
N TYR A 107 -3.25 -5.58 -17.40
CA TYR A 107 -1.92 -5.00 -17.57
C TYR A 107 -1.82 -3.64 -16.88
N LYS A 108 -2.80 -2.76 -17.12
CA LYS A 108 -2.85 -1.43 -16.52
C LYS A 108 -2.80 -1.51 -14.99
N TRP A 109 -3.66 -2.31 -14.37
CA TRP A 109 -3.71 -2.43 -12.91
C TRP A 109 -2.46 -3.08 -12.32
N PHE A 110 -1.90 -4.09 -12.97
CA PHE A 110 -0.62 -4.66 -12.55
C PHE A 110 0.52 -3.65 -12.64
N SER A 111 0.54 -2.81 -13.68
CA SER A 111 1.57 -1.79 -13.86
C SER A 111 1.47 -0.71 -12.79
N LEU A 112 0.25 -0.26 -12.47
CA LEU A 112 0.01 0.76 -11.45
C LEU A 112 0.33 0.27 -10.04
N SER A 113 0.24 -1.05 -9.78
CA SER A 113 0.57 -1.60 -8.46
C SER A 113 2.03 -1.41 -8.05
N GLU A 114 2.93 -1.18 -9.00
CA GLU A 114 4.39 -1.07 -8.82
C GLU A 114 5.07 -2.25 -8.08
N THR A 115 4.31 -3.31 -7.79
CA THR A 115 4.80 -4.49 -7.08
C THR A 115 5.64 -5.38 -7.99
N SER A 116 6.62 -6.09 -7.42
CA SER A 116 7.38 -7.12 -8.15
C SER A 116 6.48 -8.21 -8.73
N ILE A 117 5.40 -8.53 -8.02
CA ILE A 117 4.41 -9.53 -8.45
C ILE A 117 3.63 -9.00 -9.67
N GLY A 118 3.18 -7.75 -9.66
CA GLY A 118 2.54 -7.11 -10.80
C GLY A 118 3.42 -7.12 -12.05
N LYS A 119 4.72 -6.82 -11.90
CA LYS A 119 5.70 -6.91 -13.01
C LYS A 119 5.83 -8.32 -13.59
N HIS A 120 5.76 -9.35 -12.74
CA HIS A 120 5.77 -10.74 -13.19
C HIS A 120 4.50 -11.11 -13.95
N PHE A 121 3.33 -10.71 -13.44
CA PHE A 121 2.06 -10.93 -14.14
C PHE A 121 2.01 -10.23 -15.50
N ILE A 122 2.51 -9.00 -15.59
CA ILE A 122 2.63 -8.28 -16.87
C ILE A 122 3.40 -9.11 -17.88
N LYS A 123 4.53 -9.70 -17.47
CA LYS A 123 5.34 -10.54 -18.38
C LYS A 123 4.53 -11.74 -18.88
N ILE A 124 3.81 -12.43 -17.99
CA ILE A 124 3.00 -13.60 -18.33
C ILE A 124 1.90 -13.20 -19.32
N ILE A 125 1.03 -12.25 -18.95
CA ILE A 125 -0.11 -11.89 -19.80
C ILE A 125 0.34 -11.26 -21.13
N SER A 126 1.50 -10.62 -21.17
CA SER A 126 2.03 -10.03 -22.41
C SER A 126 2.41 -11.05 -23.47
N GLU A 127 2.56 -12.33 -23.11
CA GLU A 127 2.81 -13.42 -24.07
C GLU A 127 1.55 -13.72 -24.91
N ASP A 128 0.35 -13.48 -24.34
CA ASP A 128 -0.94 -13.73 -24.98
C ASP A 128 -1.57 -12.46 -25.60
N MET A 129 -0.99 -11.27 -25.35
CA MET A 129 -1.50 -9.99 -25.84
C MET A 129 -0.93 -9.59 -27.21
N SER A 130 -1.74 -8.88 -28.00
CA SER A 130 -1.26 -8.21 -29.21
C SER A 130 -0.43 -6.96 -28.90
N ASN A 131 0.38 -6.51 -29.87
CA ASN A 131 1.15 -5.27 -29.74
C ASN A 131 0.24 -4.04 -29.57
N GLU A 132 -0.93 -4.05 -30.21
CA GLU A 132 -1.95 -3.01 -30.09
C GLU A 132 -2.52 -2.96 -28.67
N GLN A 133 -2.87 -4.12 -28.10
CA GLN A 133 -3.35 -4.24 -26.72
C GLN A 133 -2.31 -3.75 -25.70
N ILE A 134 -1.04 -4.12 -25.89
CA ILE A 134 0.06 -3.64 -25.02
C ILE A 134 0.23 -2.11 -25.12
N LYS A 135 0.12 -1.56 -26.33
CA LYS A 135 0.21 -0.11 -26.56
C LYS A 135 -0.95 0.63 -25.89
N GLU A 136 -2.16 0.08 -26.01
CA GLU A 136 -3.36 0.60 -25.35
C GLU A 136 -3.19 0.60 -23.82
N ALA A 137 -2.80 -0.54 -23.24
CA ALA A 137 -2.60 -0.66 -21.80
C ALA A 137 -1.58 0.37 -21.27
N LYS A 138 -0.46 0.55 -21.98
CA LYS A 138 0.55 1.57 -21.64
C LYS A 138 -0.01 2.99 -21.70
N ASN A 139 -0.89 3.28 -22.67
CA ASN A 139 -1.57 4.58 -22.73
C ASN A 139 -2.52 4.77 -21.55
N LEU A 140 -3.26 3.74 -21.14
CA LEU A 140 -4.14 3.81 -19.97
C LEU A 140 -3.34 4.08 -18.68
N VAL A 141 -2.20 3.42 -18.49
CA VAL A 141 -1.30 3.66 -17.35
C VAL A 141 -0.82 5.11 -17.33
N LYS A 142 -0.37 5.63 -18.48
CA LYS A 142 0.12 7.01 -18.60
C LYS A 142 -0.95 8.05 -18.27
N ASN A 143 -2.20 7.76 -18.60
CA ASN A 143 -3.32 8.68 -18.41
C ASN A 143 -4.05 8.49 -17.08
N PHE A 144 -3.65 7.49 -16.27
CA PHE A 144 -4.27 7.21 -15.00
C PHE A 144 -4.03 8.35 -14.00
N LYS A 145 -5.11 8.77 -13.33
CA LYS A 145 -5.07 9.73 -12.23
C LYS A 145 -5.85 9.14 -11.06
N PRO A 146 -5.26 9.07 -9.85
CA PRO A 146 -5.99 8.61 -8.70
C PRO A 146 -7.20 9.50 -8.39
N VAL A 147 -8.26 8.88 -7.89
CA VAL A 147 -9.51 9.56 -7.50
C VAL A 147 -9.69 9.39 -6.00
N TYR A 148 -9.87 10.50 -5.29
CA TYR A 148 -9.92 10.58 -3.82
C TYR A 148 -11.30 10.99 -3.28
N GLU A 149 -12.36 10.69 -4.05
CA GLU A 149 -13.76 10.94 -3.67
C GLU A 149 -14.27 9.98 -2.57
#